data_AF-M1B5A3-F1
#
_entry.id   AF-M1B5A3-F1
#
_cell.length_a   1.000
_cell.length_b   1.000
_cell.length_c   1.000
_cell.angle_alpha   90.00
_cell.angle_beta   90.00
_cell.angle_gamma   90.00
#
_symmetry.space_group_name_H-M   'P 1'
#
loop_
_entity.id
_entity.type
_entity.pdbx_description
1 polymer ?
#
loop_
_entity_poly.entity_id
_entity_poly.type
_entity_poly.pdbx_seq_one_letter_code
_entity_poly.pdbx_strand_id
1 'polypeptide(L)'
;MEMGSELSKTVATFIVEKILLDDVGLNYICTTSDRFFELAQVLGNMVGALAEQPSSRLLKHIIRCYLRLSDEPRACQALKICLPDMLRDDTFSSCLREDPITRRWLQQLLLNVNGNRVALQAGGFDRMP
;
A
#
# COMPACT_ATOMS: atom_id res chain seq x y z
N MET A 1 -12.39 -8.78 -4.13
CA MET A 1 -11.45 -7.70 -4.53
C MET A 1 -11.16 -7.76 -6.02
N GLU A 2 -10.92 -8.94 -6.59
CA GLU A 2 -10.62 -9.10 -8.02
C GLU A 2 -11.85 -9.02 -8.94
N MET A 3 -13.00 -9.55 -8.50
CA MET A 3 -14.27 -9.53 -9.24
C MET A 3 -15.37 -8.70 -8.53
N GLY A 4 -16.26 -8.07 -9.29
CA GLY A 4 -17.39 -7.27 -8.78
C GLY A 4 -17.44 -5.83 -9.30
N SER A 5 -18.49 -5.08 -8.94
CA SER A 5 -18.63 -3.66 -9.25
C SER A 5 -17.54 -2.83 -8.55
N GLU A 6 -17.25 -1.63 -9.08
CA GLU A 6 -16.27 -0.71 -8.47
C GLU A 6 -16.55 -0.46 -6.99
N LEU A 7 -17.83 -0.29 -6.63
CA LEU A 7 -18.24 -0.09 -5.24
C LEU A 7 -17.85 -1.28 -4.36
N SER A 8 -18.16 -2.51 -4.79
CA SER A 8 -17.80 -3.72 -4.05
C SER A 8 -16.29 -3.91 -3.94
N LYS A 9 -15.53 -3.59 -5.00
CA LYS A 9 -14.06 -3.60 -4.97
C LYS A 9 -13.51 -2.59 -3.96
N THR A 10 -14.07 -1.39 -3.94
CA THR A 10 -13.67 -0.31 -3.03
C THR A 10 -13.94 -0.70 -1.58
N VAL A 11 -15.15 -1.18 -1.26
CA VAL A 11 -15.50 -1.60 0.10
C VAL A 11 -14.65 -2.78 0.56
N ALA A 12 -14.45 -3.79 -0.30
CA ALA A 12 -13.61 -4.93 0.06
C ALA A 12 -12.14 -4.53 0.30
N THR A 13 -11.59 -3.64 -0.53
CA THR A 13 -10.22 -3.14 -0.36
C THR A 13 -10.10 -2.30 0.91
N PHE A 14 -11.12 -1.50 1.24
CA PHE A 14 -11.17 -0.75 2.49
C PHE A 14 -11.19 -1.64 3.73
N ILE A 15 -11.90 -2.78 3.70
CA ILE A 15 -11.88 -3.75 4.80
C ILE A 15 -10.47 -4.32 4.97
N VAL A 16 -9.82 -4.71 3.86
CA VAL A 16 -8.43 -5.21 3.90
C VAL A 16 -7.45 -4.14 4.39
N GLU A 17 -7.64 -2.89 3.99
CA GLU A 17 -6.88 -1.76 4.54
C GLU A 17 -7.04 -1.72 6.06
N LYS A 18 -8.26 -1.81 6.59
CA LYS A 18 -8.48 -1.80 8.04
C LYS A 18 -7.81 -2.97 8.76
N ILE A 19 -7.79 -4.16 8.16
CA ILE A 19 -7.07 -5.31 8.71
C ILE A 19 -5.55 -5.03 8.72
N LEU A 20 -4.98 -4.49 7.65
CA LEU A 20 -3.55 -4.18 7.58
C LEU A 20 -3.15 -3.04 8.53
N LEU A 21 -4.03 -2.08 8.76
CA LEU A 21 -3.77 -0.98 9.69
C LEU A 21 -3.71 -1.45 11.15
N ASP A 22 -4.32 -2.59 11.47
CA ASP A 22 -4.16 -3.25 12.75
C ASP A 22 -2.85 -4.07 12.79
N ASP A 23 -2.11 -3.98 13.89
CA ASP A 23 -0.81 -4.68 14.02
C ASP A 23 -0.96 -6.20 14.01
N VAL A 24 -2.04 -6.74 14.60
CA VAL A 24 -2.32 -8.19 14.60
C VAL A 24 -2.66 -8.64 13.18
N GLY A 25 -3.48 -7.87 12.46
CA GLY A 25 -3.84 -8.14 11.07
C GLY A 25 -2.65 -8.09 10.12
N LEU A 26 -1.80 -7.06 10.22
CA LEU A 26 -0.56 -6.99 9.44
C LEU A 26 0.34 -8.19 9.71
N ASN A 27 0.58 -8.52 10.99
CA ASN A 27 1.43 -9.64 11.35
C ASN A 27 0.86 -10.96 10.82
N TYR A 28 -0.45 -11.19 10.91
CA TYR A 28 -1.11 -12.38 10.37
C TYR A 28 -0.90 -12.55 8.87
N ILE A 29 -1.01 -11.46 8.10
CA ILE A 29 -0.79 -11.46 6.64
C ILE A 29 0.68 -11.71 6.32
N CYS A 30 1.60 -11.10 7.07
CA CYS A 30 3.04 -11.24 6.86
C CYS A 30 3.67 -12.45 7.57
N THR A 31 2.87 -13.29 8.24
CA THR A 31 3.37 -14.48 8.97
C THR A 31 3.97 -15.49 8.00
N THR A 32 3.35 -15.69 6.84
CA THR A 32 3.83 -16.58 5.78
C THR A 32 4.02 -15.82 4.47
N SER A 33 4.96 -16.28 3.65
CA SER A 33 5.18 -15.73 2.31
C SER A 33 3.92 -15.82 1.46
N ASP A 34 3.22 -16.95 1.53
CA ASP A 34 2.10 -17.25 0.62
C ASP A 34 0.96 -16.25 0.80
N ARG A 35 0.56 -15.95 2.04
CA ARG A 35 -0.48 -14.96 2.34
C ARG A 35 -0.11 -13.57 1.85
N PHE A 36 1.15 -13.18 2.03
CA PHE A 36 1.65 -11.92 1.53
C PHE A 36 1.59 -11.86 0.00
N PHE A 37 2.07 -12.91 -0.69
CA PHE A 37 2.11 -12.93 -2.15
C PHE A 37 0.71 -13.00 -2.76
N GLU A 38 -0.22 -13.76 -2.17
CA GLU A 38 -1.62 -13.77 -2.58
C GLU A 38 -2.23 -12.37 -2.53
N LEU A 39 -2.05 -11.65 -1.42
CA LEU A 39 -2.56 -10.29 -1.29
C LEU A 39 -1.85 -9.31 -2.25
N ALA A 40 -0.52 -9.38 -2.35
CA ALA A 40 0.27 -8.51 -3.22
C ALA A 40 -0.11 -8.72 -4.70
N GLN A 41 -0.38 -9.96 -5.11
CA GLN A 41 -0.84 -10.30 -6.46
C GLN A 41 -2.22 -9.72 -6.74
N VAL A 42 -3.19 -9.88 -5.82
CA VAL A 42 -4.53 -9.30 -5.99
C VAL A 42 -4.47 -7.79 -6.09
N LEU A 43 -3.70 -7.13 -5.22
CA LEU A 43 -3.51 -5.68 -5.29
C LEU A 43 -2.85 -5.26 -6.62
N GLY A 44 -1.86 -6.02 -7.10
CA GLY A 44 -1.19 -5.77 -8.38
C GLY A 44 -2.13 -5.87 -9.58
N ASN A 45 -2.99 -6.90 -9.61
CA ASN A 45 -4.02 -7.05 -10.64
C ASN A 45 -5.00 -5.86 -10.63
N MET A 46 -5.36 -5.37 -9.44
CA MET A 46 -6.21 -4.19 -9.29
C MET A 46 -5.53 -2.91 -9.77
N VAL A 47 -4.22 -2.74 -9.53
CA VAL A 47 -3.45 -1.62 -10.10
C VAL A 47 -3.44 -1.68 -11.62
N GLY A 48 -3.22 -2.85 -12.21
CA GLY A 48 -3.28 -3.03 -13.66
C GLY A 48 -4.64 -2.63 -14.24
N ALA A 49 -5.73 -3.05 -13.60
CA ALA A 49 -7.09 -2.67 -14.02
C ALA A 49 -7.37 -1.16 -13.90
N LEU A 50 -6.75 -0.47 -12.93
CA LEU A 50 -6.90 0.97 -12.73
C LEU A 50 -6.23 1.81 -13.83
N ALA A 51 -5.24 1.26 -14.55
CA ALA A 51 -4.63 1.96 -15.68
C ALA A 51 -5.63 2.15 -16.83
N GLU A 52 -6.50 1.15 -17.06
CA GLU A 52 -7.55 1.19 -18.08
C GLU A 52 -8.82 1.89 -17.59
N GLN A 53 -9.20 1.69 -16.32
CA GLN A 53 -10.39 2.27 -15.70
C GLN A 53 -10.01 2.99 -14.40
N PRO A 54 -9.61 4.28 -14.50
CA PRO A 54 -9.13 5.04 -13.35
C PRO A 54 -10.19 5.21 -12.26
N SER A 55 -9.81 4.95 -11.01
CA SER A 55 -10.61 5.24 -9.82
C SER A 55 -9.72 5.71 -8.68
N SER A 56 -9.77 7.02 -8.37
CA SER A 56 -8.96 7.62 -7.30
C SER A 56 -9.30 7.05 -5.92
N ARG A 57 -10.58 6.70 -5.69
CA ARG A 57 -11.03 6.12 -4.42
C ARG A 57 -10.40 4.75 -4.19
N LEU A 58 -10.45 3.89 -5.19
CA LEU A 58 -9.89 2.55 -5.07
C LEU A 58 -8.35 2.61 -4.99
N LEU A 59 -7.71 3.43 -5.83
CA LEU A 59 -6.26 3.63 -5.83
C LEU A 59 -5.74 4.05 -4.45
N LYS A 60 -6.45 4.96 -3.77
CA LYS A 60 -6.11 5.40 -2.42
C LYS A 60 -5.98 4.24 -1.43
N HIS A 61 -6.97 3.35 -1.41
CA HIS A 61 -6.97 2.19 -0.51
C HIS A 61 -5.84 1.22 -0.86
N ILE A 62 -5.59 0.98 -2.16
CA ILE A 62 -4.49 0.12 -2.62
C ILE A 62 -3.12 0.67 -2.19
N ILE A 63 -2.87 1.96 -2.42
CA ILE A 63 -1.62 2.62 -2.00
C ILE A 63 -1.46 2.51 -0.48
N ARG A 64 -2.54 2.69 0.29
CA ARG A 64 -2.48 2.60 1.74
C ARG A 64 -2.15 1.18 2.23
N CYS A 65 -2.67 0.15 1.57
CA CYS A 65 -2.32 -1.25 1.82
C CYS A 65 -0.84 -1.51 1.56
N TYR A 66 -0.31 -1.13 0.39
CA TYR A 66 1.11 -1.32 0.08
C TYR A 66 2.04 -0.55 1.03
N LEU A 67 1.70 0.71 1.37
CA LEU A 67 2.46 1.48 2.34
C LEU A 67 2.52 0.75 3.68
N ARG A 68 1.40 0.21 4.14
CA ARG A 68 1.36 -0.53 5.41
C ARG A 68 2.15 -1.84 5.36
N LEU A 69 2.08 -2.57 4.24
CA LEU A 69 2.90 -3.76 4.02
C LEU A 69 4.40 -3.44 4.04
N SER A 70 4.81 -2.23 3.62
CA SER A 70 6.21 -1.80 3.65
C SER A 70 6.77 -1.52 5.06
N ASP A 71 5.91 -1.50 6.09
CA ASP A 71 6.34 -1.37 7.49
C ASP A 71 7.00 -2.67 7.98
N GLU A 72 6.53 -3.83 7.51
CA GLU A 72 7.14 -5.13 7.81
C GLU A 72 8.43 -5.33 6.98
N PRO A 73 9.60 -5.54 7.59
CA PRO A 73 10.88 -5.60 6.88
C PRO A 73 10.93 -6.67 5.79
N ARG A 74 10.37 -7.86 6.05
CA ARG A 74 10.36 -8.98 5.09
C ARG A 74 9.48 -8.68 3.88
N ALA A 75 8.27 -8.17 4.13
CA ALA A 75 7.36 -7.74 3.08
C ALA A 75 7.95 -6.59 2.26
N CYS A 76 8.60 -5.61 2.91
CA CYS A 76 9.27 -4.50 2.24
C CYS A 76 10.37 -4.98 1.27
N GLN A 77 11.13 -6.02 1.60
CA GLN A 77 12.10 -6.59 0.66
C GLN A 77 11.41 -7.26 -0.53
N ALA A 78 10.32 -7.99 -0.30
CA ALA A 78 9.57 -8.61 -1.39
C ALA A 78 8.93 -7.56 -2.33
N LEU A 79 8.42 -6.45 -1.76
CA LEU A 79 7.85 -5.34 -2.54
C LEU A 79 8.85 -4.67 -3.49
N LYS A 80 10.16 -4.76 -3.24
CA LYS A 80 11.18 -4.29 -4.20
C LYS A 80 11.04 -4.97 -5.56
N ILE A 81 10.64 -6.24 -5.53
CA ILE A 81 10.57 -7.10 -6.71
C ILE A 81 9.15 -7.10 -7.29
N CYS A 82 8.12 -7.11 -6.44
CA CYS A 82 6.74 -7.34 -6.87
C CYS A 82 5.81 -6.11 -6.87
N LEU A 83 6.25 -4.93 -6.42
CA LEU A 83 5.42 -3.72 -6.53
C LEU A 83 5.18 -3.42 -8.03
N PRO A 84 3.96 -3.07 -8.46
CA PRO A 84 3.66 -2.74 -9.86
C PRO A 84 4.40 -1.48 -10.36
N ASP A 85 4.88 -1.51 -11.61
CA ASP A 85 5.61 -0.38 -12.20
C ASP A 85 4.75 0.86 -12.41
N MET A 86 3.44 0.69 -12.60
CA MET A 86 2.46 1.79 -12.70
C MET A 86 2.37 2.62 -11.41
N LEU A 87 2.83 2.09 -10.27
CA LEU A 87 2.96 2.86 -9.02
C LEU A 87 4.31 3.59 -8.91
N ARG A 88 5.28 3.28 -9.79
CA ARG A 88 6.60 3.91 -9.84
C ARG A 88 6.70 5.01 -10.90
N ASP A 89 5.80 5.02 -11.87
CA ASP A 89 5.76 5.99 -12.95
C ASP A 89 4.63 7.03 -12.79
N ASP A 90 4.39 7.82 -13.84
CA ASP A 90 3.38 8.88 -13.87
C ASP A 90 1.96 8.41 -14.25
N THR A 91 1.71 7.09 -14.36
CA THR A 91 0.42 6.51 -14.79
C THR A 91 -0.76 7.07 -14.01
N PHE A 92 -0.62 7.21 -12.68
CA PHE A 92 -1.70 7.70 -11.81
C PHE A 92 -1.58 9.17 -11.40
N SER A 93 -0.73 9.95 -12.08
CA SER A 93 -0.49 11.36 -11.76
C SER A 93 -1.77 12.22 -11.74
N SER A 94 -2.73 11.91 -12.62
CA SER A 94 -4.06 12.54 -12.70
C SER A 94 -4.93 12.19 -11.48
N CYS A 95 -5.06 10.90 -11.15
CA CYS A 95 -5.80 10.41 -9.98
C CYS A 95 -5.27 10.99 -8.66
N LEU A 96 -3.95 11.21 -8.58
CA LEU A 96 -3.25 11.71 -7.40
C LEU A 96 -3.14 13.24 -7.35
N ARG A 97 -3.66 13.96 -8.35
CA ARG A 97 -3.62 15.44 -8.37
C ARG A 97 -4.51 16.04 -7.30
N GLU A 98 -5.69 15.47 -7.09
CA GLU A 98 -6.70 15.98 -6.17
C GLU A 98 -6.59 15.40 -4.76
N ASP A 99 -5.73 14.39 -4.55
CA ASP A 99 -5.48 13.80 -3.23
C ASP A 99 -3.98 13.87 -2.86
N PRO A 100 -3.54 15.01 -2.26
CA PRO A 100 -2.14 15.20 -1.87
C PRO A 100 -1.69 14.25 -0.75
N ILE A 101 -2.63 13.72 0.05
CA ILE A 101 -2.33 12.78 1.13
C ILE A 101 -1.93 11.44 0.52
N THR A 102 -2.75 10.93 -0.40
CA THR A 102 -2.47 9.67 -1.09
C THR A 102 -1.18 9.77 -1.91
N ARG A 103 -0.93 10.91 -2.54
CA ARG A 103 0.36 11.19 -3.20
C ARG A 103 1.55 11.06 -2.24
N ARG A 104 1.45 11.64 -1.03
CA ARG A 104 2.51 11.53 -0.01
C ARG A 104 2.70 10.08 0.44
N TRP A 105 1.63 9.31 0.59
CA TRP A 105 1.72 7.89 0.92
C TRP A 105 2.46 7.10 -0.14
N LEU A 106 2.20 7.37 -1.42
CA LEU A 106 2.94 6.73 -2.51
C LEU A 106 4.43 7.07 -2.46
N GLN A 107 4.77 8.34 -2.25
CA GLN A 107 6.18 8.76 -2.12
C GLN A 107 6.87 8.06 -0.95
N GLN A 108 6.21 7.95 0.21
CA GLN A 108 6.77 7.23 1.36
C GLN A 108 6.95 5.74 1.08
N LEU A 109 5.99 5.10 0.40
CA LEU A 109 6.08 3.72 -0.02
C LEU A 109 7.31 3.50 -0.92
N LEU A 110 7.50 4.35 -1.93
CA LEU A 110 8.67 4.27 -2.81
C LEU A 110 9.97 4.45 -2.03
N LEU A 111 10.05 5.40 -1.09
CA LEU A 111 11.22 5.56 -0.23
C LEU A 111 11.53 4.31 0.61
N ASN A 112 10.51 3.71 1.21
CA ASN A 112 10.65 2.49 2.01
C ASN A 112 11.19 1.34 1.15
N VAL A 113 10.60 1.14 -0.04
CA VAL A 113 10.95 0.06 -0.96
C VAL A 113 12.35 0.28 -1.55
N ASN A 114 12.72 1.51 -1.92
CA ASN A 114 14.04 1.80 -2.49
C ASN A 114 15.20 1.76 -1.47
N GLY A 115 14.93 1.45 -0.19
CA GLY A 115 15.95 1.33 0.84
C GLY A 115 16.37 2.65 1.49
N ASN A 116 15.71 3.76 1.12
CA ASN A 116 15.83 5.05 1.82
C ASN A 116 14.85 5.11 2.99
N ARG A 117 14.82 4.07 3.83
CA ARG A 117 14.20 4.17 5.15
C ARG A 117 15.00 5.21 5.92
N VAL A 118 14.60 6.48 5.79
CA VAL A 118 14.91 7.49 6.79
C VAL A 118 14.38 6.87 8.07
N ALA A 119 15.28 6.44 8.94
CA ALA A 119 14.95 6.10 10.30
C ALA A 119 14.34 7.36 10.90
N LEU A 120 13.03 7.53 10.74
CA LEU A 120 12.23 8.35 11.61
C LEU A 120 12.26 7.59 12.94
N GLN A 121 13.34 7.87 13.67
CA GLN A 121 13.52 7.63 15.09
C GLN A 121 12.13 7.81 15.73
N ALA A 122 11.59 6.84 16.49
CA ALA A 122 12.07 6.58 17.84
C ALA A 122 12.52 7.87 18.57
N GLY A 123 11.80 8.98 18.35
CA GLY A 123 11.87 10.19 19.16
C GLY A 123 11.07 9.99 20.45
N GLY A 124 11.51 9.03 21.27
CA GLY A 124 11.34 9.17 22.70
C GLY A 124 12.18 10.37 23.12
N PHE A 125 11.52 11.48 23.39
CA PHE A 125 12.07 12.51 24.26
C PHE A 125 11.13 12.63 25.44
N ASP A 126 11.60 12.01 26.51
CA ASP A 126 11.43 12.35 27.91
C ASP A 126 10.41 13.42 28.28
N ARG A 127 9.51 12.97 29.15
CA ARG A 127 9.13 13.65 30.41
C ARG A 127 9.95 14.90 30.78
N MET A 128 9.17 15.87 31.26
CA MET A 128 9.42 16.80 32.38
C MET A 128 10.01 18.19 32.06
N PRO A 129 9.76 19.19 32.94
CA PRO A 129 9.04 19.15 34.22
C PRO A 129 7.62 19.74 34.22
#